data_AF-A0A484D709-F1
#
_entry.id   AF-A0A484D709-F1
#
_cell.length_a   1.000
_cell.length_b   1.000
_cell.length_c   1.000
_cell.angle_alpha   90.00
_cell.angle_beta   90.00
_cell.angle_gamma   90.00
#
_symmetry.space_group_name_H-M   'P 1'
#
loop_
_entity.id
_entity.type
_entity.pdbx_description
1 polymer ?
#
loop_
_entity_poly.entity_id
_entity_poly.type
_entity_poly.pdbx_seq_one_letter_code
_entity_poly.pdbx_strand_id
1 'polypeptide(L)'
;MTAEEEEEQFVLQMAGALKEKQLVRHVYAALQAASCPLVEGLYLQEADSMLQLLCTPSQHRTDILAWICSSINPNLANSKTIAMGFKGPDVLTKEMAVLGQELMLCKADDLDLIRGNVSPYSQLRFLEQLLTLIPGCKESAVHRADQEMLLNELFAAENLPNFTQMLKPTLDPWPAHIKALHMANKSSCKPSREGAADVTALLQLTQSTLEQLKSECEFLSSDAQSPGVLSPSSLRVAACDLQVLMATFCRVFETDLRSYCSRDPPSFSTETDVFQRIHQLLLAFITELEMLKEVSEASVAMNEDVNKLQTQPRYWSRGDNRNLPDQLEELTRRIRDFSSLLHS
;
A
#
# COMPACT_ATOMS: atom_id res chain seq x y z
N MET A 1 -23.43 14.75 -38.82
CA MET A 1 -24.25 15.06 -37.64
C MET A 1 -25.65 14.59 -37.90
N THR A 2 -25.85 13.31 -37.63
CA THR A 2 -27.17 12.69 -37.56
C THR A 2 -27.81 13.07 -36.22
N ALA A 3 -29.14 13.07 -36.14
CA ALA A 3 -29.87 13.41 -34.92
C ALA A 3 -29.47 12.53 -33.71
N GLU A 4 -29.00 11.32 -33.96
CA GLU A 4 -28.46 10.40 -32.94
C GLU A 4 -27.13 10.89 -32.33
N GLU A 5 -26.24 11.51 -33.13
CA GLU A 5 -24.99 12.09 -32.64
C GLU A 5 -25.23 13.31 -31.74
N GLU A 6 -26.26 14.12 -32.05
CA GLU A 6 -26.65 15.27 -31.21
C GLU A 6 -27.28 14.81 -29.88
N GLU A 7 -28.06 13.73 -29.90
CA GLU A 7 -28.72 13.19 -28.70
C GLU A 7 -27.69 12.53 -27.74
N GLU A 8 -26.73 11.75 -28.24
CA GLU A 8 -25.64 11.20 -27.43
C GLU A 8 -24.77 12.31 -26.81
N GLN A 9 -24.45 13.35 -27.59
CA GLN A 9 -23.63 14.46 -27.11
C GLN A 9 -24.36 15.28 -26.03
N PHE A 10 -25.67 15.44 -26.16
CA PHE A 10 -26.53 16.08 -25.16
C PHE A 10 -26.61 15.27 -23.86
N VAL A 11 -26.73 13.93 -23.95
CA VAL A 11 -26.76 13.04 -22.77
C VAL A 11 -25.41 13.05 -22.03
N LEU A 12 -24.29 13.02 -22.75
CA LEU A 12 -22.94 13.12 -22.16
C LEU A 12 -22.71 14.48 -21.47
N GLN A 13 -23.19 15.56 -22.06
CA GLN A 13 -23.12 16.90 -21.47
C GLN A 13 -23.96 17.02 -20.19
N MET A 14 -25.17 16.45 -20.18
CA MET A 14 -26.05 16.37 -19.01
C MET A 14 -25.40 15.55 -17.86
N ALA A 15 -24.78 14.42 -18.18
CA ALA A 15 -24.10 13.58 -17.20
C ALA A 15 -22.86 14.28 -16.59
N GLY A 16 -22.12 15.06 -17.40
CA GLY A 16 -21.01 15.89 -16.93
C GLY A 16 -21.47 16.98 -15.97
N ALA A 17 -22.53 17.71 -16.33
CA ALA A 17 -23.09 18.77 -15.48
C ALA A 17 -23.63 18.24 -14.14
N LEU A 18 -24.20 17.03 -14.12
CA LEU A 18 -24.65 16.39 -12.88
C LEU A 18 -23.48 16.11 -11.93
N LYS A 19 -22.36 15.61 -12.45
CA LYS A 19 -21.15 15.32 -11.66
C LYS A 19 -20.54 16.60 -11.09
N GLU A 20 -20.47 17.69 -11.87
CA GLU A 20 -19.99 18.99 -11.39
C GLU A 20 -20.88 19.53 -10.25
N LYS A 21 -22.21 19.43 -10.39
CA LYS A 21 -23.16 19.87 -9.35
C LYS A 21 -23.10 19.02 -8.07
N GLN A 22 -22.67 17.77 -8.14
CA GLN A 22 -22.44 16.95 -6.95
C GLN A 22 -21.11 17.32 -6.29
N LEU A 23 -20.05 17.41 -7.10
CA LEU A 23 -18.70 17.71 -6.63
C LEU A 23 -18.63 19.10 -5.97
N VAL A 24 -19.29 20.11 -6.53
CA VAL A 24 -19.31 21.46 -5.95
C VAL A 24 -19.97 21.50 -4.58
N ARG A 25 -21.04 20.71 -4.37
CA ARG A 25 -21.71 20.61 -3.07
C ARG A 25 -20.81 19.97 -2.03
N HIS A 26 -20.09 18.91 -2.44
CA HIS A 26 -19.12 18.26 -1.57
C HIS A 26 -17.99 19.22 -1.18
N VAL A 27 -17.36 19.90 -2.15
CA VAL A 27 -16.29 20.88 -1.89
C VAL A 27 -16.79 22.04 -1.01
N TYR A 28 -18.02 22.51 -1.22
CA TYR A 28 -18.59 23.57 -0.40
C TYR A 28 -18.89 23.11 1.04
N ALA A 29 -19.44 21.92 1.23
CA ALA A 29 -19.66 21.33 2.55
C ALA A 29 -18.33 21.06 3.28
N ALA A 30 -17.31 20.62 2.54
CA ALA A 30 -15.96 20.41 3.02
C ALA A 30 -15.33 21.73 3.52
N LEU A 31 -15.52 22.84 2.80
CA LEU A 31 -15.12 24.19 3.24
C LEU A 31 -15.84 24.63 4.52
N GLN A 32 -17.14 24.35 4.64
CA GLN A 32 -17.90 24.63 5.86
C GLN A 32 -17.41 23.78 7.04
N ALA A 33 -17.14 22.49 6.82
CA ALA A 33 -16.61 21.57 7.83
C ALA A 33 -15.21 22.00 8.32
N ALA A 34 -14.38 22.49 7.40
CA ALA A 34 -13.07 23.07 7.70
C ALA A 34 -13.16 24.45 8.38
N SER A 35 -14.37 24.96 8.67
CA SER A 35 -14.62 26.26 9.31
C SER A 35 -13.96 27.42 8.55
N CYS A 36 -14.06 27.39 7.22
CA CYS A 36 -13.54 28.48 6.38
C CYS A 36 -14.35 29.78 6.62
N PRO A 37 -13.72 30.88 7.09
CA PRO A 37 -14.42 32.11 7.47
C PRO A 37 -15.02 32.84 6.26
N LEU A 38 -14.55 32.54 5.06
CA LEU A 38 -15.01 33.18 3.82
C LEU A 38 -16.33 32.60 3.31
N VAL A 39 -16.71 31.39 3.76
CA VAL A 39 -18.01 30.77 3.45
C VAL A 39 -18.96 30.76 4.65
N GLU A 40 -18.48 31.20 5.82
CA GLU A 40 -19.29 31.30 7.03
C GLU A 40 -20.39 32.36 6.85
N GLY A 41 -21.64 31.98 7.09
CA GLY A 41 -22.81 32.85 6.89
C GLY A 41 -23.29 32.96 5.44
N LEU A 42 -22.58 32.39 4.47
CA LEU A 42 -23.12 32.15 3.13
C LEU A 42 -23.95 30.85 3.21
N TYR A 43 -25.28 30.97 3.11
CA TYR A 43 -26.19 29.81 3.14
C TYR A 43 -26.61 29.42 1.72
N LEU A 44 -25.63 29.18 0.85
CA LEU A 44 -25.91 28.77 -0.53
C LEU A 44 -26.54 27.38 -0.55
N GLN A 45 -27.68 27.24 -1.23
CA GLN A 45 -28.40 25.96 -1.40
C GLN A 45 -28.29 25.43 -2.84
N GLU A 46 -28.12 26.34 -3.80
CA GLU A 46 -28.10 26.02 -5.23
C GLU A 46 -26.66 25.72 -5.69
N ALA A 47 -26.48 24.59 -6.39
CA ALA A 47 -25.17 24.20 -6.91
C ALA A 47 -24.61 25.20 -7.92
N ASP A 48 -25.47 25.89 -8.68
CA ASP A 48 -25.05 26.87 -9.67
C ASP A 48 -24.45 28.12 -8.99
N SER A 49 -24.99 28.55 -7.84
CA SER A 49 -24.39 29.62 -7.03
C SER A 49 -23.06 29.20 -6.40
N MET A 50 -22.95 27.95 -5.96
CA MET A 50 -21.68 27.41 -5.44
C MET A 50 -20.61 27.32 -6.54
N LEU A 51 -20.99 26.91 -7.76
CA LEU A 51 -20.10 26.90 -8.93
C LEU A 51 -19.65 28.31 -9.28
N GLN A 52 -20.57 29.27 -9.24
CA GLN A 52 -20.22 30.67 -9.46
C GLN A 52 -19.21 31.17 -8.42
N LEU A 53 -19.37 30.80 -7.15
CA LEU A 53 -18.46 31.17 -6.08
C LEU A 53 -17.06 30.55 -6.23
N LEU A 54 -16.99 29.24 -6.50
CA LEU A 54 -15.75 28.47 -6.42
C LEU A 54 -15.00 28.36 -7.75
N CYS A 55 -15.71 28.44 -8.88
CA CYS A 55 -15.13 28.19 -10.21
C CYS A 55 -15.05 29.43 -11.10
N THR A 56 -15.70 30.55 -10.73
CA THR A 56 -15.61 31.79 -11.50
C THR A 56 -14.46 32.66 -11.00
N PRO A 57 -13.62 33.22 -11.89
CA PRO A 57 -12.57 34.15 -11.51
C PRO A 57 -13.13 35.34 -10.71
N SER A 58 -12.75 35.44 -9.43
CA SER A 58 -13.15 36.54 -8.56
C SER A 58 -12.14 36.70 -7.41
N GLN A 59 -12.12 37.87 -6.79
CA GLN A 59 -11.28 38.10 -5.61
C GLN A 59 -11.65 37.13 -4.48
N HIS A 60 -12.94 36.95 -4.22
CA HIS A 60 -13.42 36.08 -3.15
C HIS A 60 -13.00 34.62 -3.35
N ARG A 61 -13.07 34.11 -4.59
CA ARG A 61 -12.57 32.78 -4.96
C ARG A 61 -11.06 32.64 -4.72
N THR A 62 -10.31 33.71 -5.01
CA THR A 62 -8.86 33.76 -4.79
C THR A 62 -8.53 33.78 -3.29
N ASP A 63 -9.31 34.50 -2.49
CA ASP A 63 -9.16 34.54 -1.04
C ASP A 63 -9.48 33.18 -0.40
N ILE A 64 -10.51 32.47 -0.88
CA ILE A 64 -10.82 31.10 -0.46
C ILE A 64 -9.64 30.18 -0.74
N LEU A 65 -9.11 30.20 -1.96
CA LEU A 65 -7.97 29.35 -2.32
C LEU A 65 -6.71 29.72 -1.51
N ALA A 66 -6.44 31.01 -1.31
CA ALA A 66 -5.33 31.47 -0.48
C ALA A 66 -5.47 31.01 0.98
N TRP A 67 -6.69 31.02 1.52
CA TRP A 67 -6.97 30.48 2.86
C TRP A 67 -6.72 28.97 2.94
N ILE A 68 -7.18 28.18 1.96
CA ILE A 68 -6.91 26.74 1.89
C ILE A 68 -5.40 26.49 1.89
N CYS A 69 -4.68 27.14 0.97
CA CYS A 69 -3.23 27.00 0.83
C CYS A 69 -2.48 27.44 2.10
N SER A 70 -2.93 28.50 2.76
CA SER A 70 -2.36 28.98 4.03
C SER A 70 -2.61 28.03 5.20
N SER A 71 -3.74 27.31 5.18
CA SER A 71 -4.07 26.30 6.18
C SER A 71 -3.21 25.04 6.04
N ILE A 72 -2.76 24.74 4.82
CA ILE A 72 -1.84 23.62 4.53
C ILE A 72 -0.39 24.01 4.82
N ASN A 73 0.03 25.21 4.38
CA ASN A 73 1.39 25.71 4.59
C ASN A 73 1.37 27.08 5.28
N PRO A 74 1.63 27.15 6.60
CA PRO A 74 1.61 28.41 7.34
C PRO A 74 2.71 29.39 6.90
N ASN A 75 3.74 28.94 6.17
CA ASN A 75 4.74 29.84 5.60
C ASN A 75 4.16 30.74 4.50
N LEU A 76 3.08 30.32 3.84
CA LEU A 76 2.36 31.16 2.88
C LEU A 76 1.70 32.34 3.61
N ALA A 77 1.10 32.08 4.78
CA ALA A 77 0.53 33.11 5.66
C ALA A 77 1.60 34.01 6.31
N ASN A 78 2.75 33.45 6.68
CA ASN A 78 3.86 34.14 7.32
C ASN A 78 4.77 34.89 6.35
N SER A 79 4.57 34.73 5.04
CA SER A 79 5.17 35.64 4.07
C SER A 79 4.71 37.04 4.47
N LYS A 80 5.65 37.90 4.91
CA LYS A 80 5.41 39.29 5.38
C LYS A 80 4.74 40.20 4.33
N THR A 81 4.29 39.62 3.24
CA THR A 81 3.73 40.15 2.00
C THR A 81 2.21 40.07 1.92
N ILE A 82 1.54 39.30 2.80
CA ILE A 82 0.05 39.30 2.89
C ILE A 82 -0.44 40.37 3.89
N ALA A 83 0.35 40.73 4.91
CA ALA A 83 0.00 41.76 5.89
C ALA A 83 0.37 43.20 5.47
N MET A 84 1.28 43.37 4.51
CA MET A 84 1.55 44.65 3.83
C MET A 84 1.34 44.42 2.34
N GLY A 85 0.30 45.00 1.75
CA GLY A 85 -0.12 44.84 0.35
C GLY A 85 0.90 45.30 -0.71
N PHE A 86 2.10 44.73 -0.70
CA PHE A 86 3.26 45.14 -1.50
C PHE A 86 3.68 44.11 -2.56
N LYS A 87 2.98 42.98 -2.68
CA LYS A 87 3.09 42.07 -3.82
C LYS A 87 1.73 42.00 -4.51
N GLY A 88 1.70 42.31 -5.81
CA GLY A 88 0.47 42.27 -6.61
C GLY A 88 -0.14 40.86 -6.67
N PRO A 89 -1.42 40.75 -7.10
CA PRO A 89 -2.18 39.49 -7.17
C PRO A 89 -1.47 38.37 -7.95
N ASP A 90 -0.59 38.75 -8.89
CA ASP A 90 0.21 37.84 -9.69
C ASP A 90 1.26 37.05 -8.89
N VAL A 91 1.77 37.59 -7.78
CA VAL A 91 2.79 36.87 -6.99
C VAL A 91 2.16 35.81 -6.10
N LEU A 92 1.03 36.14 -5.46
CA LEU A 92 0.26 35.18 -4.66
C LEU A 92 -0.22 34.01 -5.53
N THR A 93 -0.69 34.29 -6.75
CA THR A 93 -1.09 33.27 -7.72
C THR A 93 0.06 32.30 -8.04
N LYS A 94 1.29 32.82 -8.21
CA LYS A 94 2.48 31.99 -8.44
C LYS A 94 2.87 31.16 -7.22
N GLU A 95 2.81 31.75 -6.03
CA GLU A 95 3.13 31.03 -4.78
C GLU A 95 2.13 29.88 -4.53
N MET A 96 0.83 30.09 -4.81
CA MET A 96 -0.18 29.03 -4.76
C MET A 96 0.05 27.94 -5.84
N ALA A 97 0.48 28.30 -7.05
CA ALA A 97 0.82 27.33 -8.10
C ALA A 97 2.06 26.49 -7.73
N VAL A 98 3.07 27.10 -7.12
CA VAL A 98 4.26 26.40 -6.61
C VAL A 98 3.88 25.43 -5.50
N LEU A 99 3.03 25.85 -4.55
CA LEU A 99 2.51 24.93 -3.52
C LEU A 99 1.76 23.75 -4.15
N GLY A 100 0.90 24.03 -5.14
CA GLY A 100 0.20 22.97 -5.88
C GLY A 100 1.16 22.01 -6.59
N GLN A 101 2.29 22.49 -7.12
CA GLN A 101 3.34 21.65 -7.69
C GLN A 101 4.08 20.83 -6.64
N GLU A 102 4.43 21.41 -5.50
CA GLU A 102 5.05 20.69 -4.37
C GLU A 102 4.17 19.55 -3.87
N LEU A 103 2.85 19.75 -3.90
CA LEU A 103 1.84 18.75 -3.56
C LEU A 103 1.50 17.80 -4.72
N MET A 104 2.14 17.95 -5.89
CA MET A 104 1.88 17.17 -7.12
C MET A 104 0.43 17.24 -7.63
N LEU A 105 -0.26 18.35 -7.38
CA LEU A 105 -1.66 18.58 -7.80
C LEU A 105 -1.78 19.40 -9.10
N CYS A 106 -0.80 20.25 -9.39
CA CYS A 106 -0.73 21.03 -10.63
C CYS A 106 0.73 21.33 -11.02
N LYS A 107 0.96 22.01 -12.14
CA LYS A 107 2.29 22.53 -12.52
C LYS A 107 2.50 23.95 -12.00
N ALA A 108 3.75 24.41 -11.90
CA ALA A 108 4.07 25.79 -11.47
C ALA A 108 3.53 26.86 -12.44
N ASP A 109 3.34 26.52 -13.71
CA ASP A 109 2.84 27.40 -14.77
C ASP A 109 1.32 27.32 -14.96
N ASP A 110 0.61 26.46 -14.21
CA ASP A 110 -0.85 26.32 -14.26
C ASP A 110 -1.57 27.49 -13.56
N LEU A 111 -1.23 28.73 -13.90
CA LEU A 111 -1.81 29.94 -13.32
C LEU A 111 -3.31 30.06 -13.65
N ASP A 112 -3.76 29.49 -14.76
CA ASP A 112 -5.18 29.48 -15.15
C ASP A 112 -6.02 28.61 -14.22
N LEU A 113 -5.46 27.53 -13.67
CA LEU A 113 -6.11 26.74 -12.64
C LEU A 113 -6.26 27.56 -11.35
N ILE A 114 -5.23 28.32 -10.99
CA ILE A 114 -5.23 29.19 -9.81
C ILE A 114 -6.07 30.45 -9.99
N ARG A 115 -6.32 30.93 -11.22
CA ARG A 115 -7.23 32.07 -11.47
C ARG A 115 -8.69 31.66 -11.67
N GLY A 116 -8.92 30.39 -12.01
CA GLY A 116 -10.24 29.85 -12.31
C GLY A 116 -10.68 29.99 -13.77
N ASN A 117 -9.72 30.00 -14.70
CA ASN A 117 -9.98 30.08 -16.14
C ASN A 117 -10.13 28.70 -16.81
N VAL A 118 -9.89 27.61 -16.08
CA VAL A 118 -10.04 26.23 -16.57
C VAL A 118 -11.44 25.67 -16.29
N SER A 119 -11.76 24.48 -16.81
CA SER A 119 -13.09 23.88 -16.63
C SER A 119 -13.48 23.72 -15.15
N PRO A 120 -14.76 23.96 -14.78
CA PRO A 120 -15.23 23.87 -13.40
C PRO A 120 -14.87 22.53 -12.74
N TYR A 121 -15.09 21.42 -13.43
CA TYR A 121 -14.68 20.09 -12.95
C TYR A 121 -13.20 20.02 -12.50
N SER A 122 -12.28 20.53 -13.32
CA SER A 122 -10.84 20.50 -13.02
C SER A 122 -10.50 21.35 -11.80
N GLN A 123 -11.12 22.53 -11.69
CA GLN A 123 -10.96 23.41 -10.53
C GLN A 123 -11.47 22.76 -9.25
N LEU A 124 -12.65 22.13 -9.30
CA LEU A 124 -13.26 21.49 -8.15
C LEU A 124 -12.45 20.29 -7.67
N ARG A 125 -11.92 19.48 -8.60
CA ARG A 125 -11.06 18.34 -8.25
C ARG A 125 -9.79 18.82 -7.55
N PHE A 126 -9.19 19.91 -8.04
CA PHE A 126 -8.02 20.51 -7.39
C PHE A 126 -8.35 21.01 -5.97
N LEU A 127 -9.48 21.72 -5.80
CA LEU A 127 -9.95 22.19 -4.49
C LEU A 127 -10.25 21.04 -3.53
N GLU A 128 -10.94 20.00 -4.00
CA GLU A 128 -11.22 18.78 -3.24
C GLU A 128 -9.93 18.15 -2.72
N GLN A 129 -8.93 17.96 -3.59
CA GLN A 129 -7.64 17.38 -3.22
C GLN A 129 -6.91 18.23 -2.17
N LEU A 130 -6.89 19.56 -2.31
CA LEU A 130 -6.30 20.44 -1.30
C LEU A 130 -7.02 20.34 0.05
N LEU A 131 -8.36 20.29 0.02
CA LEU A 131 -9.19 20.19 1.22
C LEU A 131 -8.97 18.88 1.99
N THR A 132 -8.61 17.78 1.31
CA THR A 132 -8.24 16.52 2.01
C THR A 132 -7.03 16.66 2.93
N LEU A 133 -6.19 17.67 2.71
CA LEU A 133 -4.98 17.94 3.50
C LEU A 133 -5.29 18.79 4.74
N ILE A 134 -6.48 19.39 4.85
CA ILE A 134 -6.89 20.21 5.98
C ILE A 134 -7.56 19.33 7.06
N PRO A 135 -7.08 19.35 8.32
CA PRO A 135 -7.73 18.64 9.43
C PRO A 135 -9.18 19.12 9.62
N GLY A 136 -10.13 18.19 9.72
CA GLY A 136 -11.56 18.50 9.94
C GLY A 136 -12.43 18.54 8.68
N CYS A 137 -11.82 18.44 7.49
CA CYS A 137 -12.51 18.51 6.21
C CYS A 137 -13.19 17.19 5.75
N LYS A 138 -13.00 16.10 6.49
CA LYS A 138 -13.67 14.83 6.21
C LYS A 138 -15.12 14.95 6.66
N GLU A 139 -16.05 14.89 5.70
CA GLU A 139 -17.43 14.49 5.98
C GLU A 139 -17.39 13.12 6.64
N SER A 140 -17.34 13.10 7.97
CA SER A 140 -17.69 11.95 8.75
C SER A 140 -19.21 11.75 8.66
N ALA A 141 -19.67 11.27 7.52
CA ALA A 141 -20.73 10.28 7.59
C ALA A 141 -20.10 9.08 8.32
N VAL A 142 -20.49 8.88 9.59
CA VAL A 142 -20.27 7.70 10.47
C VAL A 142 -19.39 7.85 11.72
N HIS A 143 -18.44 8.79 11.88
CA HIS A 143 -17.55 8.77 13.07
C HIS A 143 -17.38 10.06 13.90
N ARG A 144 -18.37 10.98 13.89
CA ARG A 144 -18.44 12.05 14.91
C ARG A 144 -19.34 11.74 16.11
N ALA A 145 -19.90 10.52 16.18
CA ALA A 145 -20.20 9.89 17.44
C ALA A 145 -19.00 9.01 17.76
N ASP A 146 -18.18 9.39 18.74
CA ASP A 146 -17.56 8.45 19.69
C ASP A 146 -16.31 8.95 20.38
N GLN A 147 -15.73 10.12 20.11
CA GLN A 147 -14.58 10.50 20.94
C GLN A 147 -15.01 10.79 22.40
N GLU A 148 -16.10 11.54 22.59
CA GLU A 148 -16.68 11.74 23.92
C GLU A 148 -17.43 10.51 24.44
N MET A 149 -18.06 9.72 23.56
CA MET A 149 -18.75 8.50 23.97
C MET A 149 -17.76 7.40 24.41
N LEU A 150 -16.64 7.22 23.69
CA LEU A 150 -15.55 6.33 24.08
C LEU A 150 -14.85 6.83 25.33
N LEU A 151 -14.65 8.14 25.49
CA LEU A 151 -14.12 8.68 26.75
C LEU A 151 -15.10 8.41 27.90
N ASN A 152 -16.40 8.61 27.70
CA ASN A 152 -17.42 8.32 28.71
C ASN A 152 -17.55 6.82 28.99
N GLU A 153 -17.37 5.95 28.00
CA GLU A 153 -17.34 4.49 28.16
C GLU A 153 -16.07 4.04 28.91
N LEU A 154 -14.93 4.65 28.61
CA LEU A 154 -13.63 4.34 29.21
C LEU A 154 -13.54 4.84 30.67
N PHE A 155 -14.23 5.95 30.99
CA PHE A 155 -14.42 6.46 32.36
C PHE A 155 -15.74 6.02 33.02
N ALA A 156 -16.50 5.11 32.40
CA ALA A 156 -17.71 4.57 32.99
C ALA A 156 -17.40 3.86 34.31
N ALA A 157 -18.34 3.88 35.26
CA ALA A 157 -18.16 3.29 36.59
C ALA A 157 -17.80 1.79 36.53
N GLU A 158 -18.22 1.10 35.47
CA GLU A 158 -17.95 -0.31 35.20
C GLU A 158 -16.48 -0.56 34.79
N ASN A 159 -15.84 0.40 34.11
CA ASN A 159 -14.47 0.28 33.59
C ASN A 159 -13.42 0.92 34.51
N LEU A 160 -13.84 1.79 35.43
CA LEU A 160 -12.98 2.46 36.40
C LEU A 160 -12.11 1.50 37.26
N PRO A 161 -12.59 0.33 37.73
CA PRO A 161 -11.77 -0.61 38.50
C PRO A 161 -10.62 -1.19 37.67
N ASN A 162 -10.90 -1.53 36.41
CA ASN A 162 -9.92 -2.08 35.47
C ASN A 162 -8.84 -1.03 35.14
N PHE A 163 -9.25 0.22 34.96
CA PHE A 163 -8.34 1.35 34.74
C PHE A 163 -7.45 1.64 35.96
N THR A 164 -8.03 1.56 37.17
CA THR A 164 -7.29 1.72 38.43
C THR A 164 -6.25 0.60 38.61
N GLN A 165 -6.58 -0.62 38.19
CA GLN A 165 -5.68 -1.78 38.23
C GLN A 165 -4.56 -1.71 37.19
N MET A 166 -4.80 -1.10 36.02
CA MET A 166 -3.77 -0.80 35.02
C MET A 166 -2.81 0.30 35.47
N LEU A 167 -3.32 1.34 36.14
CA LEU A 167 -2.50 2.46 36.65
C LEU A 167 -1.71 2.08 37.91
N LYS A 168 -2.18 1.09 38.67
CA LYS A 168 -1.46 0.44 39.77
C LYS A 168 -1.41 -1.07 39.55
N PRO A 169 -0.54 -1.55 38.65
CA PRO A 169 -0.34 -2.98 38.50
C PRO A 169 0.17 -3.49 39.85
N THR A 170 -0.60 -4.35 40.50
CA THR A 170 -0.17 -4.99 41.74
C THR A 170 0.80 -6.09 41.34
N LEU A 171 2.03 -5.68 41.02
CA LEU A 171 3.15 -6.59 40.86
C LEU A 171 3.47 -7.13 42.24
N ASP A 172 2.76 -8.18 42.63
CA ASP A 172 3.12 -8.98 43.78
C ASP A 172 4.14 -10.00 43.28
N PRO A 173 5.44 -9.82 43.57
CA PRO A 173 6.51 -10.61 42.96
C PRO A 173 6.52 -12.07 43.45
N TRP A 174 5.61 -12.44 44.37
CA TRP A 174 5.62 -13.73 45.05
C TRP A 174 4.43 -14.61 44.61
N PRO A 175 4.68 -15.76 43.97
CA PRO A 175 3.63 -16.74 43.69
C PRO A 175 2.94 -17.25 44.96
N ALA A 176 1.68 -17.66 44.83
CA ALA A 176 0.75 -17.93 45.94
C ALA A 176 1.28 -18.92 47.01
N HIS A 177 2.14 -19.86 46.62
CA HIS A 177 2.75 -20.83 47.55
C HIS A 177 3.74 -20.19 48.54
N ILE A 178 4.38 -19.07 48.19
CA ILE A 178 5.31 -18.35 49.07
C ILE A 178 4.54 -17.52 50.10
N LYS A 179 3.40 -16.94 49.72
CA LYS A 179 2.52 -16.22 50.64
C LYS A 179 1.94 -17.13 51.74
N ALA A 180 1.61 -18.37 51.40
CA ALA A 180 1.11 -19.36 52.36
C ALA A 180 2.14 -19.66 53.47
N LEU A 181 3.42 -19.78 53.11
CA LEU A 181 4.51 -20.01 54.07
C LEU A 181 4.73 -18.80 55.00
N HIS A 182 4.59 -17.58 54.47
CA HIS A 182 4.80 -16.35 55.24
C HIS A 182 3.67 -16.09 56.26
N MET A 183 2.46 -16.57 55.98
CA MET A 183 1.32 -16.48 56.90
C MET A 183 1.32 -17.61 57.95
N ALA A 184 1.84 -18.80 57.61
CA ALA A 184 2.01 -19.90 58.55
C ALA A 184 3.02 -19.61 59.67
N ASN A 185 4.05 -18.78 59.40
CA ASN A 185 5.07 -18.42 60.38
C ASN A 185 4.63 -17.42 61.45
N LYS A 186 3.38 -16.92 61.43
CA LYS A 186 2.85 -16.01 62.47
C LYS A 186 2.05 -16.71 63.57
N SER A 187 1.71 -17.99 63.43
CA SER A 187 1.11 -18.77 64.54
C SER A 187 2.17 -19.62 65.22
N SER A 188 2.47 -19.25 66.47
CA SER A 188 3.28 -20.01 67.42
C SER A 188 2.93 -21.51 67.38
N CYS A 189 3.89 -22.35 66.99
CA CYS A 189 3.82 -23.79 67.21
C CYS A 189 5.12 -24.23 67.90
N LYS A 190 4.95 -24.75 69.12
CA LYS A 190 6.00 -25.43 69.89
C LYS A 190 6.58 -26.56 69.04
N PRO A 191 7.90 -26.81 69.05
CA PRO A 191 8.48 -27.89 68.28
C PRO A 191 8.05 -29.22 68.92
N SER A 192 7.15 -29.95 68.27
CA SER A 192 6.95 -31.36 68.59
C SER A 192 8.21 -32.11 68.17
N ARG A 193 8.89 -32.71 69.14
CA ARG A 193 10.22 -33.33 69.05
C ARG A 193 10.26 -34.60 68.18
N GLU A 194 9.10 -35.05 67.69
CA GLU A 194 8.92 -36.37 67.06
C GLU A 194 9.11 -36.35 65.53
N GLY A 195 8.80 -35.22 64.87
CA GLY A 195 9.01 -35.05 63.41
C GLY A 195 10.41 -34.55 63.03
N ALA A 196 11.17 -34.04 64.00
CA ALA A 196 12.53 -33.56 63.73
C ALA A 196 13.50 -34.70 63.42
N ALA A 197 13.35 -35.85 64.09
CA ALA A 197 14.18 -37.03 63.87
C ALA A 197 13.95 -37.62 62.47
N ASP A 198 12.69 -37.67 62.03
CA ASP A 198 12.29 -38.19 60.72
C ASP A 198 12.74 -37.28 59.57
N VAL A 199 12.61 -35.95 59.73
CA VAL A 199 13.14 -34.97 58.77
C VAL A 199 14.67 -35.00 58.73
N THR A 200 15.35 -35.19 59.87
CA THR A 200 16.82 -35.33 59.87
C THR A 200 17.27 -36.63 59.22
N ALA A 201 16.52 -37.73 59.38
CA ALA A 201 16.81 -39.00 58.73
C ALA A 201 16.58 -38.91 57.21
N LEU A 202 15.51 -38.24 56.78
CA LEU A 202 15.24 -37.97 55.36
C LEU A 202 16.33 -37.07 54.75
N LEU A 203 16.77 -36.03 55.46
CA LEU A 203 17.85 -35.17 55.00
C LEU A 203 19.19 -35.90 54.92
N GLN A 204 19.51 -36.76 55.88
CA GLN A 204 20.71 -37.60 55.82
C GLN A 204 20.63 -38.64 54.69
N LEU A 205 19.46 -39.24 54.48
CA LEU A 205 19.23 -40.17 53.37
C LEU A 205 19.39 -39.46 52.03
N THR A 206 18.74 -38.30 51.84
CA THR A 206 18.87 -37.51 50.62
C THR A 206 20.31 -37.04 50.39
N GLN A 207 21.01 -36.61 51.44
CA GLN A 207 22.42 -36.25 51.37
C GLN A 207 23.30 -37.44 50.96
N SER A 208 23.07 -38.62 51.54
CA SER A 208 23.81 -39.85 51.17
C SER A 208 23.54 -40.28 49.72
N THR A 209 22.29 -40.16 49.25
CA THR A 209 21.96 -40.45 47.85
C THR A 209 22.56 -39.43 46.89
N LEU A 210 22.68 -38.16 47.30
CA LEU A 210 23.30 -37.11 46.49
C LEU A 210 24.81 -37.29 46.41
N GLU A 211 25.46 -37.72 47.50
CA GLU A 211 26.88 -38.09 47.53
C GLU A 211 27.16 -39.33 46.66
N GLN A 212 26.29 -40.35 46.72
CA GLN A 212 26.38 -41.52 45.84
C GLN A 212 26.21 -41.13 44.36
N LEU A 213 25.18 -40.34 44.03
CA LEU A 213 24.94 -39.89 42.66
C LEU A 213 26.09 -39.01 42.15
N LYS A 214 26.68 -38.20 43.03
CA LYS A 214 27.86 -37.38 42.73
C LYS A 214 29.09 -38.25 42.46
N SER A 215 29.27 -39.34 43.19
CA SER A 215 30.34 -40.32 42.92
C SER A 215 30.12 -41.11 41.63
N GLU A 216 28.86 -41.40 41.25
CA GLU A 216 28.55 -41.98 39.94
C GLU A 216 28.79 -40.98 38.79
N CYS A 217 28.73 -39.68 39.07
CA CYS A 217 28.97 -38.60 38.11
C CYS A 217 30.40 -38.03 38.16
N GLU A 218 31.36 -38.73 38.79
CA GLU A 218 32.74 -38.26 38.93
C GLU A 218 33.43 -38.04 37.56
N PHE A 219 32.97 -38.74 36.52
CA PHE A 219 33.39 -38.57 35.12
C PHE A 219 33.06 -37.18 34.52
N LEU A 220 32.07 -36.46 35.07
CA LEU A 220 31.73 -35.09 34.67
C LEU A 220 32.57 -34.03 35.39
N SER A 221 33.26 -34.43 36.47
CA SER A 221 34.04 -33.53 37.34
C SER A 221 35.54 -33.62 37.05
N SER A 222 35.98 -34.48 36.12
CA SER A 222 37.39 -34.52 35.74
C SER A 222 37.76 -33.27 34.95
N ASP A 223 38.38 -32.30 35.62
CA ASP A 223 39.15 -31.19 35.05
C ASP A 223 40.41 -31.68 34.29
N ALA A 224 40.34 -32.85 33.67
CA ALA A 224 41.41 -33.44 32.90
C ALA A 224 41.31 -32.95 31.45
N GLN A 225 41.95 -31.81 31.19
CA GLN A 225 42.69 -31.50 29.97
C GLN A 225 42.05 -31.98 28.64
N SER A 226 41.05 -31.25 28.15
CA SER A 226 40.84 -31.13 26.70
C SER A 226 40.53 -29.68 26.34
N PRO A 227 41.24 -29.07 25.37
CA PRO A 227 40.93 -27.72 24.95
C PRO A 227 39.77 -27.79 23.97
N GLY A 228 38.58 -27.35 24.39
CA GLY A 228 37.58 -26.84 23.44
C GLY A 228 36.17 -27.43 23.47
N VAL A 229 35.71 -28.12 24.52
CA VAL A 229 34.31 -28.59 24.57
C VAL A 229 33.60 -28.02 25.80
N LEU A 230 32.47 -27.37 25.53
CA LEU A 230 31.62 -26.63 26.48
C LEU A 230 31.45 -27.39 27.80
N SER A 231 31.74 -26.73 28.92
CA SER A 231 31.56 -27.31 30.25
C SER A 231 30.09 -27.76 30.43
N PRO A 232 29.82 -28.91 31.07
CA PRO A 232 28.47 -29.38 31.35
C PRO A 232 27.59 -28.35 32.07
N SER A 233 28.19 -27.44 32.85
CA SER A 233 27.49 -26.32 33.47
C SER A 233 27.09 -25.25 32.45
N SER A 234 27.95 -24.92 31.48
CA SER A 234 27.61 -24.00 30.37
C SER A 234 26.50 -24.56 29.49
N LEU A 235 26.51 -25.86 29.20
CA LEU A 235 25.44 -26.49 28.43
C LEU A 235 24.11 -26.47 29.18
N ARG A 236 24.14 -26.73 30.49
CA ARG A 236 22.94 -26.66 31.34
C ARG A 236 22.36 -25.24 31.36
N VAL A 237 23.21 -24.23 31.51
CA VAL A 237 22.79 -22.82 31.47
C VAL A 237 22.17 -22.48 30.11
N ALA A 238 22.84 -22.83 29.00
CA ALA A 238 22.31 -22.59 27.67
C ALA A 238 20.97 -23.31 27.41
N ALA A 239 20.80 -24.53 27.91
CA ALA A 239 19.54 -25.26 27.81
C ALA A 239 18.42 -24.61 28.63
N CYS A 240 18.73 -24.14 29.85
CA CYS A 240 17.78 -23.38 30.67
C CYS A 240 17.40 -22.05 30.02
N ASP A 241 18.36 -21.31 29.48
CA ASP A 241 18.12 -20.04 28.79
C ASP A 241 17.24 -20.23 27.54
N LEU A 242 17.52 -21.28 26.76
CA LEU A 242 16.70 -21.64 25.60
C LEU A 242 15.28 -22.00 26.02
N GLN A 243 15.11 -22.77 27.10
CA GLN A 243 13.81 -23.15 27.62
C GLN A 243 13.01 -21.91 28.08
N VAL A 244 13.66 -20.99 28.79
CA VAL A 244 13.03 -19.72 29.21
C VAL A 244 12.67 -18.89 27.99
N LEU A 245 13.56 -18.76 27.01
CA LEU A 245 13.29 -18.00 25.78
C LEU A 245 12.10 -18.59 25.00
N MET A 246 12.08 -19.91 24.82
CA MET A 246 10.97 -20.60 24.16
C MET A 246 9.66 -20.42 24.91
N ALA A 247 9.65 -20.60 26.23
CA ALA A 247 8.44 -20.41 27.03
C ALA A 247 7.92 -18.97 26.99
N THR A 248 8.84 -17.99 27.02
CA THR A 248 8.50 -16.57 26.94
C THR A 248 7.96 -16.22 25.55
N PHE A 249 8.61 -16.72 24.49
CA PHE A 249 8.14 -16.57 23.12
C PHE A 249 6.76 -17.20 22.92
N CYS A 250 6.56 -18.43 23.36
CA CYS A 250 5.26 -19.11 23.24
C CYS A 250 4.16 -18.29 23.94
N ARG A 251 4.43 -17.73 25.12
CA ARG A 251 3.45 -16.89 25.81
C ARG A 251 3.11 -15.62 25.03
N VAL A 252 4.12 -14.89 24.55
CA VAL A 252 3.92 -13.68 23.74
C VAL A 252 3.23 -14.00 22.41
N PHE A 253 3.56 -15.16 21.82
CA PHE A 253 2.90 -15.64 20.62
C PHE A 253 1.41 -15.87 20.89
N GLU A 254 1.07 -16.62 21.95
CA GLU A 254 -0.33 -16.91 22.31
C GLU A 254 -1.13 -15.66 22.67
N THR A 255 -0.55 -14.71 23.40
CA THR A 255 -1.28 -13.52 23.87
C THR A 255 -1.38 -12.43 22.82
N ASP A 256 -0.29 -12.16 22.09
CA ASP A 256 -0.15 -10.92 21.34
C ASP A 256 -0.10 -11.18 19.83
N LEU A 257 0.54 -12.26 19.37
CA LEU A 257 0.79 -12.48 17.94
C LEU A 257 -0.20 -13.44 17.28
N ARG A 258 -0.80 -14.36 18.04
CA ARG A 258 -1.68 -15.41 17.51
C ARG A 258 -2.88 -14.83 16.78
N SER A 259 -3.44 -13.74 17.29
CA SER A 259 -4.55 -13.02 16.66
C SER A 259 -4.19 -12.40 15.31
N TYR A 260 -2.93 -12.01 15.10
CA TYR A 260 -2.42 -11.49 13.83
C TYR A 260 -2.02 -12.59 12.86
N CYS A 261 -1.44 -13.69 13.35
CA CYS A 261 -1.02 -14.83 12.52
C CYS A 261 -2.20 -15.73 12.08
N SER A 262 -3.31 -15.69 12.81
CA SER A 262 -4.52 -16.47 12.50
C SER A 262 -5.59 -15.66 11.77
N ARG A 263 -5.26 -14.42 11.35
CA ARG A 263 -6.17 -13.60 10.55
C ARG A 263 -6.28 -14.21 9.15
N ASP A 264 -7.52 -14.30 8.67
CA ASP A 264 -7.75 -14.57 7.26
C ASP A 264 -7.02 -13.52 6.42
N PRO A 265 -6.38 -13.92 5.30
CA PRO A 265 -5.71 -12.97 4.42
C PRO A 265 -6.69 -11.85 4.04
N PRO A 266 -6.21 -10.58 3.99
CA PRO A 266 -7.09 -9.46 3.67
C PRO A 266 -7.76 -9.74 2.32
N SER A 267 -9.08 -9.87 2.33
CA SER A 267 -9.87 -10.02 1.11
C SER A 267 -9.76 -8.73 0.32
N PHE A 268 -9.24 -8.82 -0.89
CA PHE A 268 -9.16 -7.68 -1.79
C PHE A 268 -10.57 -7.14 -2.09
N SER A 269 -10.72 -5.82 -2.19
CA SER A 269 -11.99 -5.19 -2.55
C SER A 269 -12.37 -5.54 -3.98
N THR A 270 -13.66 -5.43 -4.33
CA THR A 270 -14.21 -5.62 -5.69
C THR A 270 -13.56 -4.73 -6.76
N GLU A 271 -12.76 -3.73 -6.37
CA GLU A 271 -11.96 -2.91 -7.28
C GLU A 271 -10.76 -3.67 -7.86
N THR A 272 -10.25 -4.70 -7.17
CA THR A 272 -9.16 -5.54 -7.69
C THR A 272 -9.54 -6.37 -8.90
N ASP A 273 -10.81 -6.75 -9.04
CA ASP A 273 -11.33 -7.39 -10.26
C ASP A 273 -11.22 -6.45 -11.47
N VAL A 274 -11.35 -5.13 -11.26
CA VAL A 274 -11.18 -4.13 -12.30
C VAL A 274 -9.71 -4.05 -12.71
N PHE A 275 -8.78 -4.02 -11.75
CA PHE A 275 -7.34 -4.04 -12.05
C PHE A 275 -6.90 -5.32 -12.75
N GLN A 276 -7.40 -6.48 -12.31
CA GLN A 276 -7.10 -7.76 -12.94
C GLN A 276 -7.66 -7.81 -14.36
N ARG A 277 -8.88 -7.29 -14.58
CA ARG A 277 -9.49 -7.20 -15.91
C ARG A 277 -8.73 -6.25 -16.84
N ILE A 278 -8.32 -5.08 -16.34
CA ILE A 278 -7.50 -4.14 -17.10
C ILE A 278 -6.15 -4.76 -17.45
N HIS A 279 -5.50 -5.43 -16.49
CA HIS A 279 -4.24 -6.12 -16.72
C HIS A 279 -4.37 -7.22 -17.79
N GLN A 280 -5.44 -8.02 -17.74
CA GLN A 280 -5.72 -9.05 -18.74
C GLN A 280 -5.99 -8.45 -20.13
N LEU A 281 -6.75 -7.35 -20.21
CA LEU A 281 -7.01 -6.63 -21.46
C LEU A 281 -5.73 -6.04 -22.04
N LEU A 282 -4.87 -5.46 -21.20
CA LEU A 282 -3.58 -4.92 -21.62
C LEU A 282 -2.67 -6.03 -22.15
N LEU A 283 -2.65 -7.19 -21.48
CA LEU A 283 -1.87 -8.35 -21.91
C LEU A 283 -2.36 -8.87 -23.26
N ALA A 284 -3.68 -8.99 -23.44
CA ALA A 284 -4.28 -9.39 -24.71
C ALA A 284 -3.92 -8.42 -25.84
N PHE A 285 -4.02 -7.11 -25.58
CA PHE A 285 -3.64 -6.08 -26.54
C PHE A 285 -2.15 -6.17 -26.94
N ILE A 286 -1.24 -6.39 -25.98
CA ILE A 286 0.18 -6.58 -26.29
C ILE A 286 0.38 -7.80 -27.19
N THR A 287 -0.27 -8.93 -26.88
CA THR A 287 -0.15 -10.14 -27.72
C THR A 287 -0.72 -9.93 -29.13
N GLU A 288 -1.80 -9.17 -29.28
CA GLU A 288 -2.35 -8.83 -30.60
C GLU A 288 -1.39 -7.96 -31.42
N LEU A 289 -0.71 -7.00 -30.78
CA LEU A 289 0.31 -6.19 -31.43
C LEU A 289 1.52 -7.02 -31.88
N GLU A 290 1.94 -7.99 -31.07
CA GLU A 290 3.01 -8.93 -31.43
C GLU A 290 2.60 -9.79 -32.64
N MET A 291 1.38 -10.33 -32.66
CA MET A 291 0.87 -11.07 -33.82
C MET A 291 0.79 -10.20 -35.08
N LEU A 292 0.32 -8.96 -34.97
CA LEU A 292 0.27 -8.02 -36.11
C LEU A 292 1.66 -7.71 -36.66
N LYS A 293 2.67 -7.59 -35.77
CA LYS A 293 4.06 -7.41 -36.17
C LYS A 293 4.56 -8.61 -36.96
N GLU A 294 4.33 -9.83 -36.48
CA GLU A 294 4.73 -11.05 -37.21
C GLU A 294 4.05 -11.16 -38.58
N VAL A 295 2.76 -10.84 -38.67
CA VAL A 295 2.03 -10.80 -39.96
C VAL A 295 2.63 -9.76 -40.91
N SER A 296 2.99 -8.59 -40.41
CA SER A 296 3.65 -7.55 -41.21
C SER A 296 5.01 -8.03 -41.72
N GLU A 297 5.82 -8.67 -40.88
CA GLU A 297 7.13 -9.21 -41.28
C GLU A 297 6.97 -10.30 -42.34
N ALA A 298 6.00 -11.21 -42.16
CA ALA A 298 5.69 -12.25 -43.14
C ALA A 298 5.19 -11.65 -44.48
N SER A 299 4.41 -10.56 -44.44
CA SER A 299 3.95 -9.88 -45.65
C SER A 299 5.11 -9.24 -46.41
N VAL A 300 6.06 -8.63 -45.69
CA VAL A 300 7.27 -8.06 -46.29
C VAL A 300 8.09 -9.16 -46.96
N ALA A 301 8.34 -10.27 -46.27
CA ALA A 301 9.06 -11.42 -46.83
C ALA A 301 8.37 -11.99 -48.08
N MET A 302 7.03 -12.16 -48.04
CA MET A 302 6.26 -12.61 -49.19
C MET A 302 6.36 -11.63 -50.36
N ASN A 303 6.29 -10.32 -50.10
CA ASN A 303 6.41 -9.29 -51.13
C ASN A 303 7.81 -9.29 -51.77
N GLU A 304 8.86 -9.48 -50.97
CA GLU A 304 10.22 -9.66 -51.49
C GLU A 304 10.33 -10.89 -52.40
N ASP A 305 9.74 -12.01 -52.02
CA ASP A 305 9.76 -13.22 -52.84
C ASP A 305 8.95 -13.05 -54.13
N VAL A 306 7.80 -12.36 -54.09
CA VAL A 306 7.04 -11.98 -55.29
C VAL A 306 7.86 -11.06 -56.19
N ASN A 307 8.57 -10.07 -55.64
CA ASN A 307 9.45 -9.19 -56.41
C ASN A 307 10.62 -9.96 -57.05
N LYS A 308 11.20 -10.95 -56.36
CA LYS A 308 12.21 -11.85 -56.94
C LYS A 308 11.64 -12.69 -58.08
N LEU A 309 10.39 -13.15 -57.96
CA LEU A 309 9.68 -13.86 -59.04
C LEU A 309 9.37 -12.96 -60.23
N GLN A 310 9.06 -11.67 -60.01
CA GLN A 310 8.80 -10.73 -61.10
C GLN A 310 10.07 -10.29 -61.84
N THR A 311 11.21 -10.22 -61.14
CA THR A 311 12.50 -9.82 -61.73
C THR A 311 13.19 -10.96 -62.50
N GLN A 312 12.88 -12.23 -62.21
CA GLN A 312 13.28 -13.38 -63.03
C GLN A 312 12.06 -14.02 -63.69
N PRO A 313 11.78 -13.79 -64.99
CA PRO A 313 10.67 -14.44 -65.66
C PRO A 313 10.87 -15.96 -65.67
N ARG A 314 10.06 -16.66 -64.88
CA ARG A 314 10.02 -18.13 -64.80
C ARG A 314 9.01 -18.65 -65.80
N TYR A 315 9.43 -19.61 -66.62
CA TYR A 315 8.58 -20.18 -67.65
C TYR A 315 8.23 -21.62 -67.29
N TRP A 316 6.93 -21.90 -67.19
CA TRP A 316 6.42 -23.24 -66.93
C TRP A 316 6.68 -24.13 -68.14
N SER A 317 7.53 -25.15 -67.97
CA SER A 317 7.84 -26.12 -69.01
C SER A 317 7.91 -27.51 -68.40
N ARG A 318 7.09 -28.43 -68.92
CA ARG A 318 7.11 -29.85 -68.59
C ARG A 318 6.97 -30.14 -67.07
N GLY A 319 6.08 -29.40 -66.41
CA GLY A 319 5.74 -29.61 -64.99
C GLY A 319 6.66 -28.93 -63.97
N ASP A 320 7.81 -28.38 -64.40
CA ASP A 320 8.76 -27.69 -63.53
C ASP A 320 8.85 -26.19 -63.86
N ASN A 321 9.04 -25.36 -62.84
CA ASN A 321 9.40 -23.95 -62.99
C ASN A 321 10.91 -23.82 -63.23
N ARG A 322 11.30 -23.45 -64.46
CA ARG A 322 12.71 -23.27 -64.82
C ARG A 322 12.97 -21.84 -65.26
N ASN A 323 14.18 -21.35 -64.99
CA ASN A 323 14.60 -20.04 -65.44
C ASN A 323 15.02 -20.11 -66.92
N LEU A 324 14.93 -18.98 -67.64
CA LEU A 324 15.37 -18.88 -69.04
C LEU A 324 16.80 -19.43 -69.30
N PRO A 325 17.83 -19.14 -68.47
CA PRO A 325 19.16 -19.73 -68.63
C PRO A 325 19.17 -21.26 -68.55
N ASP A 326 18.40 -21.86 -67.64
CA ASP A 326 18.33 -23.32 -67.49
C ASP A 326 17.71 -23.98 -68.73
N GLN A 327 16.72 -23.33 -69.35
CA GLN A 327 16.15 -23.79 -70.61
C GLN A 327 17.14 -23.65 -71.78
N LEU A 328 17.90 -22.55 -71.82
CA LEU A 328 18.92 -22.32 -72.85
C LEU A 328 20.05 -23.35 -72.76
N GLU A 329 20.47 -23.70 -71.55
CA GLU A 329 21.47 -24.73 -71.29
C GLU A 329 20.98 -26.13 -71.68
N GLU A 330 19.71 -26.46 -71.40
CA GLU A 330 19.07 -27.69 -71.84
C GLU A 330 19.02 -27.80 -73.37
N LEU A 331 18.64 -26.72 -74.04
CA LEU A 331 18.57 -26.65 -75.50
C LEU A 331 19.97 -26.78 -76.11
N THR A 332 20.96 -26.13 -75.52
CA THR A 332 22.36 -26.21 -75.92
C THR A 332 22.91 -27.62 -75.76
N ARG A 333 22.56 -28.29 -74.65
CA ARG A 333 22.90 -29.68 -74.39
C ARG A 333 22.29 -30.60 -75.43
N ARG A 334 20.99 -30.47 -75.72
CA ARG A 334 20.33 -31.26 -76.76
C ARG A 334 20.91 -31.03 -78.15
N ILE A 335 21.18 -29.78 -78.51
CA ILE A 335 21.82 -29.46 -79.79
C ILE A 335 23.19 -30.15 -79.88
N ARG A 336 23.99 -30.11 -78.80
CA ARG A 336 25.27 -30.82 -78.74
C ARG A 336 25.11 -32.34 -78.91
N ASP A 337 24.10 -32.92 -78.27
CA ASP A 337 23.79 -34.36 -78.37
C ASP A 337 23.31 -34.74 -79.78
N PHE A 338 22.52 -33.89 -80.44
CA PHE A 338 22.14 -34.09 -81.85
C PHE A 338 23.32 -33.90 -82.80
N SER A 339 24.18 -32.92 -82.56
CA SER A 339 25.39 -32.69 -83.36
C SER A 339 26.40 -33.82 -83.22
N SER A 340 26.51 -34.47 -82.04
CA SER A 340 27.36 -35.64 -81.86
C SER A 340 26.80 -36.89 -82.55
N LEU A 341 25.47 -37.03 -82.62
CA LEU A 341 24.78 -38.08 -83.40
C LEU A 341 24.91 -37.90 -84.93
N LEU A 342 25.04 -36.66 -85.42
CA LEU A 342 25.22 -36.33 -86.84
C LEU A 342 26.69 -36.41 -87.32
N HIS A 343 27.65 -36.60 -86.40
CA HIS A 343 29.07 -36.77 -86.69
C HIS A 343 29.59 -38.19 -86.40
N SER A 344 28.67 -39.14 -86.17
CA SER A 344 28.93 -40.59 -86.14
C SER A 344 28.44 -41.27 -87.42
#